data_AF-A0A839ABA1-F1
#
_entry.id   AF-A0A839ABA1-F1
#
_cell.length_a   1.000
_cell.length_b   1.000
_cell.length_c   1.000
_cell.angle_alpha   90.00
_cell.angle_beta   90.00
_cell.angle_gamma   90.00
#
_symmetry.space_group_name_H-M   'P 1'
#
loop_
_entity.id
_entity.type
_entity.pdbx_description
1 polymer ?
#
loop_
_entity_poly.entity_id
_entity_poly.type
_entity_poly.pdbx_seq_one_letter_code
_entity_poly.pdbx_strand_id
1 'polypeptide(L)'
;MDIKLISGNPGSCKSTTALHQIASSKKLYVVALPRIDLIKEVSERLCQMAASHGTSPLIVSIHSQTQNRMRPVTEIMDAPQTYANKDHVILLITHESMMQCEFAAFRDWHIYIDEVPSAVASGYLSIPASWPAFETAYDLMEVKGVDCWQVTLRDGAPGQRQILNDDFLRENAAFHRRVSSSHGVFVNFGDWSLLKEAATRLEWWSAWTPAELEPFASVTFVGSNFKESLLFKASESLFPGRFSLHEQTMPVTRTAWPSIRIHYFIENHIGSTEFWRGAGKPALHAVCQCLESLVDLGFWSGNQMVIDRCEGRLRGIQASPKVAGSNRYRDKTSCAFLYSSKSLPADQPLQKALGLSRNDIQRARETEDIAQFVLRGAIRDPAYHGDYDIYLYDRGQAEDLKAYLISSGISPNVSLVHNPAASGHDIARSQPGRPPREKPFTSPQEIERKKQEKRWRNAERQRKSRMLKKRNSDEPRRPRGRPRNDAASPTLGL
;
A
#
# COMPACT_ATOMS: atom_id res chain seq x y z
N MET A 1 -11.43 15.51 19.15
CA MET A 1 -12.38 14.44 18.77
C MET A 1 -12.04 13.18 19.54
N ASP A 2 -13.00 12.59 20.25
CA ASP A 2 -12.80 11.34 20.99
C ASP A 2 -12.97 10.14 20.07
N ILE A 3 -12.03 9.20 20.13
CA ILE A 3 -12.06 7.95 19.38
C ILE A 3 -11.97 6.80 20.38
N LYS A 4 -12.95 5.91 20.34
CA LYS A 4 -12.87 4.64 21.06
C LYS A 4 -12.06 3.64 20.25
N LEU A 5 -11.12 2.95 20.88
CA LEU A 5 -10.33 1.89 20.27
C LEU A 5 -10.60 0.58 21.00
N ILE A 6 -11.22 -0.39 20.34
CA ILE A 6 -11.31 -1.77 20.83
C ILE A 6 -10.11 -2.54 20.26
N SER A 7 -9.09 -2.76 21.10
CA SER A 7 -7.83 -3.40 20.73
C SER A 7 -7.70 -4.81 21.30
N GLY A 8 -6.63 -5.52 20.95
CA GLY A 8 -6.34 -6.88 21.40
C GLY A 8 -5.85 -7.76 20.26
N ASN A 9 -5.30 -8.93 20.60
CA ASN A 9 -4.69 -9.83 19.63
C ASN A 9 -5.74 -10.47 18.70
N PRO A 10 -5.35 -10.98 17.52
CA PRO A 10 -6.25 -11.79 16.72
C PRO A 10 -6.78 -12.97 17.55
N GLY A 11 -8.10 -13.15 17.54
CA GLY A 11 -8.78 -14.14 18.39
C GLY A 11 -9.37 -13.59 19.70
N SER A 12 -9.11 -12.34 20.09
CA SER A 12 -9.67 -11.72 21.32
C SER A 12 -11.15 -11.31 21.24
N CYS A 13 -11.90 -11.80 20.26
CA CYS A 13 -13.33 -11.50 20.09
C CYS A 13 -13.70 -10.01 19.92
N LYS A 14 -12.75 -9.14 19.56
CA LYS A 14 -12.98 -7.68 19.38
C LYS A 14 -14.21 -7.36 18.52
N SER A 15 -14.25 -7.90 17.31
CA SER A 15 -15.35 -7.67 16.37
C SER A 15 -16.67 -8.23 16.93
N THR A 16 -16.64 -9.39 17.61
CA THR A 16 -17.83 -9.94 18.29
C THR A 16 -18.36 -9.01 19.38
N THR A 17 -17.47 -8.43 20.21
CA THR A 17 -17.85 -7.46 21.25
C THR A 17 -18.48 -6.21 20.64
N ALA A 18 -17.92 -5.69 19.55
CA ALA A 18 -18.48 -4.54 18.84
C ALA A 18 -19.87 -4.85 18.25
N LEU A 19 -20.03 -6.02 17.60
CA LEU A 19 -21.32 -6.43 17.03
C LEU A 19 -22.40 -6.64 18.11
N HIS A 20 -22.05 -7.16 19.29
CA HIS A 20 -23.01 -7.21 20.40
C HIS A 20 -23.48 -5.82 20.83
N GLN A 21 -22.58 -4.83 20.91
CA GLN A 21 -22.94 -3.45 21.26
C GLN A 21 -23.87 -2.82 20.21
N ILE A 22 -23.60 -3.06 18.93
CA ILE A 22 -24.43 -2.58 17.81
C ILE A 22 -25.81 -3.25 17.80
N ALA A 23 -25.85 -4.56 18.04
CA ALA A 23 -27.09 -5.34 18.01
C ALA A 23 -27.99 -5.05 19.22
N SER A 24 -27.44 -4.79 20.41
CA SER A 24 -28.23 -4.62 21.64
C SER A 24 -28.79 -3.21 21.84
N SER A 25 -28.26 -2.19 21.15
CA SER A 25 -28.65 -0.79 21.35
C SER A 25 -29.35 -0.24 20.11
N LYS A 26 -30.58 0.27 20.28
CA LYS A 26 -31.35 0.85 19.18
C LYS A 26 -30.83 2.24 18.81
N LYS A 27 -29.97 2.31 17.81
CA LYS A 27 -29.43 3.56 17.24
C LYS A 27 -29.17 3.42 15.74
N LEU A 28 -28.68 4.50 15.14
CA LEU A 28 -28.25 4.52 13.75
C LEU A 28 -26.74 4.23 13.67
N TYR A 29 -26.35 3.18 12.96
CA TYR A 29 -24.98 2.71 12.87
C TYR A 29 -24.46 2.65 11.45
N VAL A 30 -23.20 3.01 11.27
CA VAL A 30 -22.39 2.67 10.09
C VAL A 30 -21.31 1.69 10.55
N VAL A 31 -21.20 0.54 9.88
CA VAL A 31 -20.14 -0.44 10.11
C VAL A 31 -19.32 -0.54 8.83
N ALA A 32 -18.10 -0.03 8.88
CA ALA A 32 -17.15 -0.07 7.79
C ALA A 32 -16.28 -1.33 7.92
N LEU A 33 -16.25 -2.13 6.86
CA LEU A 33 -15.57 -3.42 6.80
C LEU A 33 -14.51 -3.40 5.69
N PRO A 34 -13.43 -4.19 5.80
CA PRO A 34 -12.34 -4.13 4.84
C PRO A 34 -12.68 -4.79 3.49
N ARG A 35 -13.67 -5.70 3.46
CA ARG A 35 -13.99 -6.53 2.28
C ARG A 35 -15.48 -6.82 2.16
N ILE A 36 -15.94 -7.04 0.93
CA ILE A 36 -17.36 -7.31 0.61
C ILE A 36 -17.83 -8.68 1.13
N ASP A 37 -16.98 -9.70 1.07
CA ASP A 37 -17.32 -11.04 1.58
C ASP A 37 -17.63 -11.02 3.08
N LEU A 38 -16.97 -10.15 3.86
CA LEU A 38 -17.24 -9.96 5.28
C LEU A 38 -18.58 -9.26 5.55
N ILE A 39 -19.06 -8.39 4.65
CA ILE A 39 -20.36 -7.71 4.82
C ILE A 39 -21.47 -8.75 4.97
N LYS A 40 -21.45 -9.80 4.14
CA LYS A 40 -22.44 -10.87 4.21
C LYS A 40 -22.38 -11.62 5.54
N GLU A 41 -21.19 -12.05 5.97
CA GLU A 41 -21.00 -12.75 7.25
C GLU A 41 -21.45 -11.89 8.44
N VAL A 42 -21.06 -10.62 8.45
CA VAL A 42 -21.41 -9.69 9.53
C VAL A 42 -22.92 -9.42 9.57
N SER A 43 -23.57 -9.31 8.41
CA SER A 43 -25.03 -9.16 8.32
C SER A 43 -25.76 -10.35 8.96
N GLU A 44 -25.39 -11.58 8.59
CA GLU A 44 -25.98 -12.80 9.15
C GLU A 44 -25.77 -12.89 10.67
N ARG A 45 -24.57 -12.54 11.15
CA ARG A 45 -24.25 -12.53 12.58
C ARG A 45 -25.03 -11.46 13.35
N LEU A 46 -25.19 -10.26 12.77
CA LEU A 46 -25.97 -9.19 13.38
C LEU A 46 -27.45 -9.56 13.48
N CYS A 47 -28.03 -10.22 12.47
CA CYS A 47 -29.40 -10.74 12.55
C CYS A 47 -29.56 -11.72 13.73
N GLN A 48 -28.63 -12.66 13.88
CA GLN A 48 -28.65 -13.64 14.97
C GLN A 48 -28.49 -12.97 16.34
N MET A 49 -27.54 -12.04 16.46
CA MET A 49 -27.29 -11.31 17.70
C MET A 49 -28.46 -10.39 18.09
N ALA A 50 -29.06 -9.71 17.11
CA ALA A 50 -30.23 -8.86 17.33
C ALA A 50 -31.41 -9.69 17.85
N ALA A 51 -31.69 -10.84 17.24
CA ALA A 51 -32.71 -11.77 17.70
C ALA A 51 -32.45 -12.22 19.16
N SER A 52 -31.19 -12.52 19.52
CA SER A 52 -30.83 -12.90 20.90
C SER A 52 -31.01 -11.77 21.92
N HIS A 53 -30.93 -10.52 21.47
CA HIS A 53 -31.11 -9.32 22.31
C HIS A 53 -32.54 -8.76 22.25
N GLY A 54 -33.45 -9.39 21.51
CA GLY A 54 -34.82 -8.91 21.33
C GLY A 54 -34.93 -7.61 20.51
N THR A 55 -33.93 -7.28 19.69
CA THR A 55 -33.95 -6.14 18.77
C THR A 55 -34.23 -6.59 17.34
N SER A 56 -34.62 -5.65 16.48
CA SER A 56 -34.93 -5.89 15.06
C SER A 56 -34.43 -4.74 14.18
N PRO A 57 -33.10 -4.52 14.11
CA PRO A 57 -32.53 -3.48 13.28
C PRO A 57 -32.85 -3.70 11.79
N LEU A 58 -33.05 -2.60 11.07
CA LEU A 58 -32.95 -2.63 9.61
C LEU A 58 -31.47 -2.70 9.21
N ILE A 59 -31.04 -3.84 8.68
CA ILE A 59 -29.65 -4.03 8.22
C ILE A 59 -29.59 -3.81 6.72
N VAL A 60 -28.76 -2.87 6.28
CA VAL A 60 -28.62 -2.49 4.86
C VAL A 60 -27.17 -2.65 4.44
N SER A 61 -26.92 -3.47 3.43
CA SER A 61 -25.58 -3.68 2.87
C SER A 61 -25.39 -2.82 1.62
N ILE A 62 -24.39 -1.94 1.62
CA ILE A 62 -24.11 -1.02 0.51
C ILE A 62 -22.67 -1.25 0.01
N HIS A 63 -22.53 -1.88 -1.15
CA HIS A 63 -21.24 -2.13 -1.80
C HIS A 63 -21.35 -2.21 -3.32
N SER A 64 -20.21 -2.24 -4.03
CA SER A 64 -20.14 -2.18 -5.50
C SER A 64 -20.75 -3.37 -6.25
N GLN A 65 -21.09 -4.46 -5.56
CA GLN A 65 -21.70 -5.66 -6.14
C GLN A 65 -23.20 -5.78 -5.83
N THR A 66 -23.77 -4.82 -5.10
CA THR A 66 -25.21 -4.77 -4.86
C THR A 66 -25.93 -4.54 -6.19
N GLN A 67 -27.02 -5.25 -6.47
CA GLN A 67 -27.74 -5.16 -7.76
C GLN A 67 -28.42 -3.80 -8.00
N ASN A 68 -28.31 -2.87 -7.04
CA ASN A 68 -28.91 -1.56 -7.11
C ASN A 68 -28.19 -0.69 -8.17
N ARG A 69 -28.95 0.10 -8.94
CA ARG A 69 -28.39 0.98 -9.99
C ARG A 69 -27.63 2.20 -9.44
N MET A 70 -27.80 2.51 -8.16
CA MET A 70 -27.14 3.64 -7.51
C MET A 70 -25.69 3.32 -7.13
N ARG A 71 -24.82 4.33 -7.17
CA ARG A 71 -23.42 4.19 -6.75
C ARG A 71 -23.38 4.08 -5.22
N PRO A 72 -22.53 3.20 -4.64
CA PRO A 72 -22.45 3.03 -3.19
C PRO A 72 -22.29 4.33 -2.39
N VAL A 73 -21.47 5.27 -2.88
CA VAL A 73 -21.25 6.57 -2.23
C VAL A 73 -22.55 7.38 -2.14
N THR A 74 -23.33 7.44 -3.24
CA THR A 74 -24.61 8.16 -3.26
C THR A 74 -25.61 7.54 -2.30
N GLU A 75 -25.74 6.21 -2.32
CA GLU A 75 -26.67 5.50 -1.43
C GLU A 75 -26.30 5.66 0.05
N ILE A 76 -25.00 5.73 0.38
CA ILE A 76 -24.54 6.06 1.72
C ILE A 76 -24.92 7.50 2.07
N MET A 77 -24.62 8.47 1.21
CA MET A 77 -24.88 9.90 1.48
C MET A 77 -26.38 10.20 1.64
N ASP A 78 -27.26 9.47 0.95
CA ASP A 78 -28.71 9.62 1.05
C ASP A 78 -29.30 8.91 2.30
N ALA A 79 -28.51 8.10 3.01
CA ALA A 79 -29.00 7.26 4.10
C ALA A 79 -29.58 8.06 5.29
N PRO A 80 -29.00 9.18 5.75
CA PRO A 80 -29.60 9.99 6.83
C PRO A 80 -31.02 10.47 6.49
N GLN A 81 -31.27 10.85 5.24
CA GLN A 81 -32.60 11.26 4.78
C GLN A 81 -33.53 10.05 4.59
N THR A 82 -33.02 8.99 3.96
CA THR A 82 -33.78 7.76 3.66
C THR A 82 -34.30 7.09 4.93
N TYR A 83 -33.51 7.12 6.00
CA TYR A 83 -33.79 6.42 7.25
C TYR A 83 -34.15 7.35 8.42
N ALA A 84 -34.49 8.63 8.17
CA ALA A 84 -34.78 9.62 9.20
C ALA A 84 -35.87 9.20 10.22
N ASN A 85 -36.82 8.37 9.80
CA ASN A 85 -37.94 7.89 10.64
C ASN A 85 -37.71 6.51 11.27
N LYS A 86 -36.46 6.04 11.32
CA LYS A 86 -36.10 4.72 11.89
C LYS A 86 -35.32 4.92 13.20
N ASP A 87 -35.53 4.02 14.15
CA ASP A 87 -34.89 4.03 15.48
C ASP A 87 -33.65 3.13 15.54
N HIS A 88 -33.60 2.07 14.72
CA HIS A 88 -32.47 1.14 14.68
C HIS A 88 -32.14 0.74 13.24
N VAL A 89 -31.04 1.29 12.70
CA VAL A 89 -30.55 0.99 11.35
C VAL A 89 -29.06 0.70 11.40
N ILE A 90 -28.61 -0.29 10.65
CA ILE A 90 -27.21 -0.66 10.55
C ILE A 90 -26.82 -0.69 9.07
N LEU A 91 -26.02 0.28 8.65
CA LEU A 91 -25.42 0.30 7.32
C LEU A 91 -24.11 -0.48 7.36
N LEU A 92 -23.97 -1.49 6.50
CA LEU A 92 -22.74 -2.23 6.30
C LEU A 92 -22.08 -1.74 5.00
N ILE A 93 -20.90 -1.13 5.12
CA ILE A 93 -20.19 -0.50 4.01
C ILE A 93 -18.74 -0.99 3.94
N THR A 94 -18.06 -0.71 2.84
CA THR A 94 -16.62 -0.98 2.73
C THR A 94 -15.78 0.20 3.24
N HIS A 95 -14.54 -0.05 3.68
CA HIS A 95 -13.55 0.99 3.93
C HIS A 95 -13.35 1.92 2.73
N GLU A 96 -13.31 1.35 1.52
CA GLU A 96 -13.16 2.13 0.27
C GLU A 96 -14.31 3.12 0.11
N SER A 97 -15.56 2.67 0.30
CA SER A 97 -16.74 3.54 0.22
C SER A 97 -16.74 4.60 1.33
N MET A 98 -16.39 4.20 2.56
CA MET A 98 -16.29 5.12 3.70
C MET A 98 -15.32 6.26 3.39
N MET A 99 -14.12 5.96 2.88
CA MET A 99 -13.09 6.96 2.58
C MET A 99 -13.42 7.84 1.35
N GLN A 100 -14.53 7.60 0.67
CA GLN A 100 -15.01 8.41 -0.46
C GLN A 100 -16.24 9.27 -0.11
N CYS A 101 -16.85 9.06 1.06
CA CYS A 101 -18.06 9.77 1.46
C CYS A 101 -17.72 11.02 2.28
N GLU A 102 -18.58 12.04 2.15
CA GLU A 102 -18.63 13.18 3.06
C GLU A 102 -19.77 12.97 4.05
N PHE A 103 -19.46 12.98 5.35
CA PHE A 103 -20.39 12.55 6.40
C PHE A 103 -21.10 13.70 7.11
N ALA A 104 -21.15 14.91 6.54
CA ALA A 104 -21.71 16.10 7.20
C ALA A 104 -23.14 15.91 7.78
N ALA A 105 -23.96 15.05 7.16
CA ALA A 105 -25.33 14.74 7.57
C ALA A 105 -25.47 13.61 8.62
N PHE A 106 -24.37 13.02 9.09
CA PHE A 106 -24.37 11.83 9.96
C PHE A 106 -24.31 12.14 11.48
N ARG A 107 -24.83 13.30 11.90
CA ARG A 107 -24.72 13.81 13.28
C ARG A 107 -25.22 12.86 14.37
N ASP A 108 -26.31 12.15 14.09
CA ASP A 108 -26.94 11.22 15.03
C ASP A 108 -26.52 9.76 14.82
N TRP A 109 -25.57 9.51 13.92
CA TRP A 109 -25.09 8.18 13.59
C TRP A 109 -23.82 7.85 14.38
N HIS A 110 -23.60 6.56 14.61
CA HIS A 110 -22.39 6.02 15.23
C HIS A 110 -21.62 5.18 14.22
N ILE A 111 -20.31 5.36 14.10
CA ILE A 111 -19.49 4.56 13.18
C ILE A 111 -18.56 3.59 13.90
N TYR A 112 -18.54 2.35 13.41
CA TYR A 112 -17.62 1.29 13.78
C TYR A 112 -16.77 0.91 12.56
N ILE A 113 -15.47 0.82 12.74
CA ILE A 113 -14.50 0.52 11.67
C ILE A 113 -13.76 -0.74 12.08
N ASP A 114 -13.99 -1.85 11.37
CA ASP A 114 -13.35 -3.14 11.66
C ASP A 114 -12.06 -3.28 10.85
N GLU A 115 -10.97 -3.56 11.54
CA GLU A 115 -9.58 -3.44 11.05
C GLU A 115 -9.19 -1.99 10.68
N VAL A 116 -7.89 -1.74 10.59
CA VAL A 116 -7.40 -0.40 10.23
C VAL A 116 -7.47 -0.20 8.71
N PRO A 117 -8.12 0.86 8.20
CA PRO A 117 -8.21 1.10 6.76
C PRO A 117 -6.85 1.49 6.18
N SER A 118 -6.65 1.17 4.90
CA SER A 118 -5.49 1.62 4.12
C SER A 118 -5.66 3.09 3.71
N ALA A 119 -5.53 3.96 4.69
CA ALA A 119 -5.87 5.38 4.59
C ALA A 119 -4.85 6.20 3.80
N VAL A 120 -3.63 5.71 3.66
CA VAL A 120 -2.50 6.47 3.14
C VAL A 120 -1.99 5.85 1.84
N ALA A 121 -1.69 6.69 0.85
CA ALA A 121 -1.14 6.29 -0.44
C ALA A 121 -0.09 7.29 -0.94
N SER A 122 0.85 6.81 -1.74
CA SER A 122 1.82 7.64 -2.43
C SER A 122 2.30 6.97 -3.70
N GLY A 123 2.90 7.75 -4.59
CA GLY A 123 3.39 7.25 -5.86
C GLY A 123 4.21 8.24 -6.65
N TYR A 124 4.66 7.77 -7.81
CA TYR A 124 5.31 8.58 -8.82
C TYR A 124 4.63 8.40 -10.16
N LEU A 125 4.46 9.50 -10.91
CA LEU A 125 4.08 9.44 -12.32
C LEU A 125 5.18 10.09 -13.18
N SER A 126 5.50 9.47 -14.30
CA SER A 126 6.34 10.09 -15.35
C SER A 126 5.48 10.28 -16.58
N ILE A 127 5.06 11.53 -16.81
CA ILE A 127 4.09 11.88 -17.86
C ILE A 127 4.62 12.99 -18.80
N PRO A 128 5.83 12.88 -19.37
CA PRO A 128 6.41 13.94 -20.20
C PRO A 128 5.62 14.19 -21.49
N ALA A 129 4.87 13.21 -21.98
CA ALA A 129 3.96 13.36 -23.12
C ALA A 129 2.53 13.75 -22.69
N SER A 130 2.07 13.26 -21.54
CA SER A 130 0.67 13.37 -21.11
C SER A 130 0.39 14.49 -20.11
N TRP A 131 1.40 15.27 -19.71
CA TRP A 131 1.21 16.42 -18.79
C TRP A 131 0.15 17.45 -19.26
N PRO A 132 -0.06 17.73 -20.58
CA PRO A 132 -1.12 18.67 -20.99
C PRO A 132 -2.52 18.16 -20.67
N ALA A 133 -2.72 16.84 -20.70
CA ALA A 133 -3.98 16.23 -20.31
C ALA A 133 -4.21 16.35 -18.79
N PHE A 134 -3.14 16.29 -17.99
CA PHE A 134 -3.22 16.56 -16.54
C PHE A 134 -3.55 18.02 -16.26
N GLU A 135 -2.92 18.97 -16.97
CA GLU A 135 -3.24 20.40 -16.85
C GLU A 135 -4.69 20.71 -17.23
N THR A 136 -5.25 19.97 -18.19
CA THR A 136 -6.67 20.12 -18.57
C THR A 136 -7.61 19.56 -17.52
N ALA A 137 -7.25 18.45 -16.86
CA ALA A 137 -8.10 17.75 -15.91
C ALA A 137 -7.98 18.24 -14.46
N TYR A 138 -6.86 18.87 -14.09
CA TYR A 138 -6.54 19.13 -12.69
C TYR A 138 -5.99 20.54 -12.44
N ASP A 139 -6.45 21.15 -11.35
CA ASP A 139 -5.88 22.37 -10.80
C ASP A 139 -4.89 22.09 -9.66
N LEU A 140 -3.96 23.03 -9.47
CA LEU A 140 -2.97 23.02 -8.39
C LEU A 140 -3.23 24.21 -7.47
N MET A 141 -3.53 23.93 -6.21
CA MET A 141 -3.70 24.94 -5.17
C MET A 141 -2.52 24.89 -4.20
N GLU A 142 -1.88 26.03 -3.97
CA GLU A 142 -0.78 26.13 -3.01
C GLU A 142 -1.27 25.88 -1.59
N VAL A 143 -0.59 24.99 -0.87
CA VAL A 143 -0.87 24.71 0.54
C VAL A 143 0.02 25.60 1.40
N LYS A 144 -0.58 26.58 2.09
CA LYS A 144 0.19 27.54 2.90
C LYS A 144 1.02 26.82 3.96
N GLY A 145 2.31 27.16 4.02
CA GLY A 145 3.24 26.68 5.04
C GLY A 145 3.84 25.30 4.76
N VAL A 146 3.52 24.68 3.61
CA VAL A 146 4.09 23.41 3.18
C VAL A 146 4.55 23.54 1.73
N ASP A 147 5.69 22.94 1.39
CA ASP A 147 6.22 22.95 0.02
C ASP A 147 5.53 21.88 -0.85
N CYS A 148 4.20 21.97 -0.93
CA CYS A 148 3.36 21.09 -1.72
C CYS A 148 2.12 21.82 -2.26
N TRP A 149 1.52 21.21 -3.28
CA TRP A 149 0.30 21.69 -3.92
C TRP A 149 -0.78 20.64 -3.81
N GLN A 150 -1.99 21.06 -3.47
CA GLN A 150 -3.16 20.21 -3.49
C GLN A 150 -3.71 20.14 -4.92
N VAL A 151 -3.98 18.93 -5.38
CA VAL A 151 -4.60 18.67 -6.67
C VAL A 151 -6.11 18.66 -6.51
N THR A 152 -6.81 19.38 -7.38
CA THR A 152 -8.29 19.37 -7.46
C THR A 152 -8.75 19.05 -8.87
N LEU A 153 -9.96 18.54 -9.01
CA LEU A 153 -10.57 18.29 -10.32
C LEU A 153 -11.05 19.62 -10.92
N ARG A 154 -10.77 19.82 -12.21
CA ARG A 154 -11.41 20.87 -13.01
C ARG A 154 -12.80 20.46 -13.46
N ASP A 155 -13.62 21.46 -13.76
CA ASP A 155 -14.90 21.24 -14.42
C ASP A 155 -14.69 20.52 -15.76
N GLY A 156 -15.46 19.45 -15.97
CA GLY A 156 -15.33 18.61 -17.17
C GLY A 156 -14.19 17.58 -17.12
N ALA A 157 -13.50 17.43 -15.98
CA ALA A 157 -12.53 16.34 -15.80
C ALA A 157 -13.19 14.97 -16.05
N PRO A 158 -12.46 14.01 -16.66
CA PRO A 158 -12.99 12.67 -16.91
C PRO A 158 -13.36 11.98 -15.60
N GLY A 159 -14.47 11.27 -15.57
CA GLY A 159 -14.85 10.47 -14.41
C GLY A 159 -14.03 9.20 -14.27
N GLN A 160 -13.99 8.62 -13.07
CA GLN A 160 -13.25 7.39 -12.75
C GLN A 160 -13.45 6.24 -13.74
N ARG A 161 -14.67 6.02 -14.24
CA ARG A 161 -14.98 4.94 -15.20
C ARG A 161 -14.35 5.21 -16.58
N GLN A 162 -14.28 6.47 -17.00
CA GLN A 162 -13.62 6.86 -18.24
C GLN A 162 -12.11 6.61 -18.12
N ILE A 163 -11.50 7.01 -17.00
CA ILE A 163 -10.09 6.73 -16.72
C ILE A 163 -9.78 5.23 -16.70
N LEU A 164 -10.63 4.42 -16.08
CA LEU A 164 -10.43 2.96 -16.04
C LEU A 164 -10.57 2.29 -17.40
N ASN A 165 -11.43 2.81 -18.27
CA ASN A 165 -11.64 2.26 -19.60
C ASN A 165 -10.62 2.77 -20.63
N ASP A 166 -9.82 3.78 -20.29
CA ASP A 166 -8.80 4.34 -21.16
C ASP A 166 -7.48 3.57 -21.03
N ASP A 167 -6.93 3.09 -22.15
CA ASP A 167 -5.74 2.24 -22.15
C ASP A 167 -4.46 2.99 -21.74
N PHE A 168 -4.43 4.32 -21.86
CA PHE A 168 -3.28 5.15 -21.50
C PHE A 168 -3.39 5.72 -20.08
N LEU A 169 -4.60 5.94 -19.57
CA LEU A 169 -4.84 6.56 -18.27
C LEU A 169 -5.18 5.58 -17.16
N ARG A 170 -5.47 4.30 -17.47
CA ARG A 170 -5.81 3.28 -16.46
C ARG A 170 -4.75 3.14 -15.36
N GLU A 171 -3.47 3.29 -15.70
CA GLU A 171 -2.37 3.25 -14.71
C GLU A 171 -2.42 4.42 -13.71
N ASN A 172 -3.06 5.53 -14.08
CA ASN A 172 -3.25 6.71 -13.24
C ASN A 172 -4.57 6.67 -12.44
N ALA A 173 -5.34 5.59 -12.55
CA ALA A 173 -6.65 5.47 -11.91
C ALA A 173 -6.60 5.61 -10.39
N ALA A 174 -5.51 5.19 -9.75
CA ALA A 174 -5.31 5.34 -8.30
C ALA A 174 -5.12 6.82 -7.91
N PHE A 175 -4.32 7.56 -8.68
CA PHE A 175 -4.13 9.00 -8.49
C PHE A 175 -5.47 9.73 -8.66
N HIS A 176 -6.15 9.52 -9.79
CA HIS A 176 -7.42 10.19 -10.09
C HIS A 176 -8.51 9.92 -9.04
N ARG A 177 -8.62 8.66 -8.58
CA ARG A 177 -9.57 8.29 -7.51
C ARG A 177 -9.34 9.08 -6.23
N ARG A 178 -8.07 9.32 -5.87
CA ARG A 178 -7.71 10.05 -4.65
C ARG A 178 -7.93 11.55 -4.81
N VAL A 179 -7.66 12.12 -5.99
CA VAL A 179 -8.00 13.52 -6.28
C VAL A 179 -9.50 13.76 -6.14
N SER A 180 -10.31 12.78 -6.51
CA SER A 180 -11.79 12.83 -6.41
C SER A 180 -12.32 12.63 -4.98
N SER A 181 -11.45 12.33 -3.99
CA SER A 181 -11.86 12.11 -2.59
C SER A 181 -11.69 13.38 -1.76
N SER A 182 -12.41 13.49 -0.62
CA SER A 182 -12.35 14.69 0.25
C SER A 182 -10.95 15.02 0.76
N HIS A 183 -10.09 14.02 0.95
CA HIS A 183 -8.70 14.14 1.42
C HIS A 183 -7.75 14.74 0.37
N GLY A 184 -8.14 14.69 -0.90
CA GLY A 184 -7.33 15.14 -2.03
C GLY A 184 -6.00 14.40 -2.21
N VAL A 185 -5.16 14.99 -3.05
CA VAL A 185 -3.80 14.53 -3.35
C VAL A 185 -2.86 15.72 -3.28
N PHE A 186 -1.67 15.50 -2.72
CA PHE A 186 -0.63 16.51 -2.60
C PHE A 186 0.55 16.15 -3.50
N VAL A 187 1.12 17.14 -4.17
CA VAL A 187 2.19 16.98 -5.16
C VAL A 187 3.36 17.94 -4.92
N ASN A 188 4.51 17.62 -5.51
CA ASN A 188 5.78 18.31 -5.28
C ASN A 188 6.07 19.51 -6.22
N PHE A 189 5.12 20.00 -7.01
CA PHE A 189 5.30 21.20 -7.81
C PHE A 189 3.99 21.91 -8.13
N GLY A 190 4.07 23.22 -8.34
CA GLY A 190 2.95 24.10 -8.65
C GLY A 190 2.70 24.38 -10.13
N ASP A 191 3.39 23.68 -11.03
CA ASP A 191 3.24 23.86 -12.48
C ASP A 191 3.39 22.52 -13.22
N TRP A 192 2.33 22.09 -13.89
CA TRP A 192 2.30 20.87 -14.69
C TRP A 192 3.33 20.86 -15.81
N SER A 193 3.69 22.02 -16.36
CA SER A 193 4.63 22.13 -17.49
C SER A 193 6.05 21.65 -17.14
N LEU A 194 6.39 21.60 -15.84
CA LEU A 194 7.66 21.08 -15.33
C LEU A 194 7.82 19.57 -15.59
N LEU A 195 6.72 18.85 -15.81
CA LEU A 195 6.73 17.42 -16.14
C LEU A 195 7.16 17.13 -17.58
N LYS A 196 7.27 18.14 -18.45
CA LYS A 196 7.75 17.99 -19.82
C LYS A 196 9.15 17.37 -19.90
N GLU A 197 9.99 17.60 -18.88
CA GLU A 197 11.34 17.03 -18.83
C GLU A 197 11.27 15.55 -18.42
N ALA A 198 11.80 14.65 -19.26
CA ALA A 198 11.77 13.20 -19.02
C ALA A 198 12.44 12.75 -17.71
N ALA A 199 13.29 13.59 -17.11
CA ALA A 199 13.93 13.32 -15.82
C ALA A 199 13.11 13.76 -14.61
N THR A 200 12.02 14.50 -14.81
CA THR A 200 11.13 14.98 -13.75
C THR A 200 10.02 13.97 -13.53
N ARG A 201 9.68 13.72 -12.25
CA ARG A 201 8.59 12.84 -11.84
C ARG A 201 7.62 13.62 -10.97
N LEU A 202 6.33 13.38 -11.18
CA LEU A 202 5.27 13.79 -10.28
C LEU A 202 5.36 12.92 -9.05
N GLU A 203 5.76 13.49 -7.93
CA GLU A 203 5.69 12.84 -6.63
C GLU A 203 4.37 13.22 -5.99
N TRP A 204 3.61 12.21 -5.56
CA TRP A 204 2.31 12.45 -4.96
C TRP A 204 2.07 11.60 -3.72
N TRP A 205 1.26 12.13 -2.81
CA TRP A 205 0.77 11.41 -1.64
C TRP A 205 -0.65 11.86 -1.28
N SER A 206 -1.36 11.03 -0.53
CA SER A 206 -2.73 11.27 -0.04
C SER A 206 -2.91 10.54 1.28
N ALA A 207 -3.62 11.16 2.23
CA ALA A 207 -3.87 10.59 3.54
C ALA A 207 -5.31 10.88 3.98
N TRP A 208 -6.11 9.83 4.15
CA TRP A 208 -7.38 9.88 4.86
C TRP A 208 -7.11 9.92 6.37
N THR A 209 -7.87 10.70 7.13
CA THR A 209 -7.73 10.77 8.60
C THR A 209 -9.09 10.68 9.29
N PRO A 210 -9.15 10.31 10.58
CA PRO A 210 -10.41 10.25 11.33
C PRO A 210 -11.10 11.61 11.50
N ALA A 211 -10.45 12.74 11.17
CA ALA A 211 -11.08 14.06 11.22
C ALA A 211 -12.35 14.13 10.35
N GLU A 212 -12.40 13.36 9.27
CA GLU A 212 -13.55 13.27 8.35
C GLU A 212 -14.78 12.63 9.00
N LEU A 213 -14.59 11.97 10.15
CA LEU A 213 -15.65 11.32 10.91
C LEU A 213 -16.12 12.17 12.11
N GLU A 214 -15.60 13.39 12.25
CA GLU A 214 -16.05 14.35 13.26
C GLU A 214 -17.58 14.59 13.27
N PRO A 215 -18.29 14.53 12.13
CA PRO A 215 -19.75 14.62 12.15
C PRO A 215 -20.44 13.50 12.93
N PHE A 216 -19.86 12.31 13.13
CA PHE A 216 -20.55 11.21 13.81
C PHE A 216 -20.69 11.45 15.33
N ALA A 217 -21.79 10.97 15.91
CA ALA A 217 -22.03 10.99 17.35
C ALA A 217 -20.97 10.19 18.14
N SER A 218 -20.40 9.14 17.54
CA SER A 218 -19.22 8.46 18.09
C SER A 218 -18.45 7.71 17.02
N VAL A 219 -17.13 7.60 17.20
CA VAL A 219 -16.25 6.83 16.33
C VAL A 219 -15.55 5.73 17.12
N THR A 220 -15.69 4.49 16.65
CA THR A 220 -15.03 3.32 17.24
C THR A 220 -14.19 2.60 16.19
N PHE A 221 -12.88 2.47 16.43
CA PHE A 221 -12.02 1.56 15.70
C PHE A 221 -11.96 0.22 16.43
N VAL A 222 -12.07 -0.87 15.68
CA VAL A 222 -11.94 -2.24 16.15
C VAL A 222 -10.77 -2.84 15.40
N GLY A 223 -9.62 -3.01 16.05
CA GLY A 223 -8.43 -3.41 15.31
C GLY A 223 -7.25 -3.72 16.21
N SER A 224 -6.37 -4.56 15.69
CA SER A 224 -5.07 -4.77 16.31
C SER A 224 -4.14 -3.63 15.90
N ASN A 225 -3.25 -3.24 16.83
CA ASN A 225 -2.08 -2.42 16.51
C ASN A 225 -2.37 -1.03 15.87
N PHE A 226 -3.52 -0.41 16.18
CA PHE A 226 -3.94 0.87 15.59
C PHE A 226 -2.88 1.99 15.72
N LYS A 227 -2.22 2.07 16.88
CA LYS A 227 -1.18 3.09 17.16
C LYS A 227 0.07 2.93 16.29
N GLU A 228 0.32 1.74 15.74
CA GLU A 228 1.45 1.49 14.83
C GLU A 228 1.07 1.65 13.36
N SER A 229 -0.21 1.85 13.07
CA SER A 229 -0.70 2.01 11.72
C SER A 229 -0.27 3.32 11.07
N LEU A 230 -0.18 3.30 9.73
CA LEU A 230 0.06 4.52 8.95
C LEU A 230 -1.06 5.55 9.10
N LEU A 231 -2.31 5.09 9.32
CA LEU A 231 -3.44 5.99 9.59
C LEU A 231 -3.18 6.83 10.84
N PHE A 232 -2.86 6.18 11.96
CA PHE A 232 -2.65 6.89 13.23
C PHE A 232 -1.45 7.83 13.14
N LYS A 233 -0.32 7.35 12.61
CA LYS A 233 0.90 8.16 12.46
C LYS A 233 0.67 9.37 11.53
N ALA A 234 -0.05 9.17 10.41
CA ALA A 234 -0.43 10.27 9.52
C ALA A 234 -1.36 11.27 10.21
N SER A 235 -2.32 10.78 11.00
CA SER A 235 -3.29 11.61 11.72
C SER A 235 -2.60 12.48 12.78
N GLU A 236 -1.69 11.91 13.56
CA GLU A 236 -0.90 12.67 14.54
C GLU A 236 0.04 13.67 13.88
N SER A 237 0.61 13.34 12.72
CA SER A 237 1.46 14.27 11.97
C SER A 237 0.68 15.44 11.37
N LEU A 238 -0.53 15.20 10.85
CA LEU A 238 -1.35 16.22 10.18
C LEU A 238 -2.19 17.04 11.16
N PHE A 239 -2.62 16.43 12.26
CA PHE A 239 -3.47 17.06 13.28
C PHE A 239 -3.00 16.72 14.71
N PRO A 240 -1.82 17.21 15.12
CA PRO A 240 -1.25 16.89 16.43
C PRO A 240 -2.21 17.22 17.57
N GLY A 241 -2.49 16.25 18.44
CA GLY A 241 -3.36 16.42 19.61
C GLY A 241 -4.84 16.64 19.30
N ARG A 242 -5.28 16.49 18.05
CA ARG A 242 -6.70 16.62 17.67
C ARG A 242 -7.54 15.42 18.13
N PHE A 243 -6.91 14.26 18.32
CA PHE A 243 -7.58 13.00 18.63
C PHE A 243 -7.26 12.52 20.05
N SER A 244 -8.30 12.20 20.81
CA SER A 244 -8.19 11.57 22.12
C SER A 244 -8.56 10.10 22.00
N LEU A 245 -7.62 9.19 22.25
CA LEU A 245 -7.85 7.75 22.17
C LEU A 245 -8.30 7.17 23.51
N HIS A 246 -9.48 6.54 23.53
CA HIS A 246 -10.01 5.76 24.66
C HIS A 246 -9.89 4.27 24.34
N GLU A 247 -8.82 3.63 24.83
CA GLU A 247 -8.52 2.25 24.51
C GLU A 247 -9.17 1.25 25.47
N GLN A 248 -9.87 0.27 24.89
CA GLN A 248 -10.41 -0.90 25.55
C GLN A 248 -9.69 -2.14 25.00
N THR A 249 -8.71 -2.65 25.75
CA THR A 249 -7.97 -3.85 25.38
C THR A 249 -8.77 -5.10 25.72
N MET A 250 -9.08 -5.91 24.70
CA MET A 250 -9.74 -7.21 24.87
C MET A 250 -8.70 -8.28 25.22
N PRO A 251 -8.81 -8.95 26.38
CA PRO A 251 -7.88 -9.99 26.77
C PRO A 251 -8.04 -11.24 25.89
N VAL A 252 -6.93 -11.96 25.67
CA VAL A 252 -6.96 -13.36 25.23
C VAL A 252 -6.40 -14.19 26.37
N THR A 253 -7.25 -14.94 27.05
CA THR A 253 -6.76 -15.94 28.01
C THR A 253 -6.48 -17.21 27.24
N ARG A 254 -5.19 -17.48 26.97
CA ARG A 254 -4.76 -18.77 26.44
C ARG A 254 -4.79 -19.81 27.55
N THR A 255 -5.25 -21.01 27.21
CA THR A 255 -5.22 -22.18 28.10
C THR A 255 -4.10 -23.15 27.73
N ALA A 256 -3.49 -22.98 26.55
CA ALA A 256 -2.30 -23.71 26.16
C ALA A 256 -1.40 -22.94 25.18
N TRP A 257 -0.15 -23.38 25.05
CA TRP A 257 0.88 -22.76 24.21
C TRP A 257 1.42 -23.75 23.17
N PRO A 258 1.34 -23.41 21.86
CA PRO A 258 1.86 -24.26 20.80
C PRO A 258 3.38 -24.18 20.67
N SER A 259 4.00 -25.20 20.11
CA SER A 259 5.41 -25.19 19.69
C SER A 259 5.51 -24.67 18.26
N ILE A 260 6.05 -23.46 18.09
CA ILE A 260 6.06 -22.79 16.78
C ILE A 260 7.46 -22.84 16.16
N ARG A 261 7.54 -23.32 14.92
CA ARG A 261 8.74 -23.30 14.08
C ARG A 261 8.55 -22.33 12.93
N ILE A 262 9.37 -21.30 12.86
CA ILE A 262 9.39 -20.35 11.75
C ILE A 262 10.57 -20.69 10.86
N HIS A 263 10.27 -21.31 9.73
CA HIS A 263 11.19 -21.62 8.66
C HIS A 263 11.43 -20.38 7.80
N TYR A 264 12.71 -20.07 7.53
CA TYR A 264 13.11 -19.05 6.57
C TYR A 264 14.13 -19.60 5.59
N PHE A 265 14.14 -19.10 4.35
CA PHE A 265 14.97 -19.67 3.28
C PHE A 265 16.24 -18.87 3.02
N ILE A 266 16.18 -17.56 3.19
CA ILE A 266 17.24 -16.62 2.79
C ILE A 266 17.82 -15.90 4.02
N GLU A 267 19.15 -15.82 4.09
CA GLU A 267 19.86 -15.07 5.14
C GLU A 267 20.43 -13.74 4.64
N ASN A 268 20.99 -13.70 3.43
CA ASN A 268 21.87 -12.61 2.99
C ASN A 268 21.17 -11.56 2.11
N HIS A 269 19.90 -11.74 1.77
CA HIS A 269 19.10 -10.70 1.12
C HIS A 269 17.65 -10.65 1.60
N ILE A 270 17.07 -9.46 1.40
CA ILE A 270 15.67 -9.18 1.72
C ILE A 270 14.79 -9.45 0.50
N GLY A 271 13.70 -10.19 0.70
CA GLY A 271 12.69 -10.40 -0.34
C GLY A 271 11.94 -9.12 -0.67
N SER A 272 11.76 -8.84 -1.97
CA SER A 272 10.82 -7.82 -2.45
C SER A 272 10.27 -8.19 -3.82
N THR A 273 9.06 -7.72 -4.13
CA THR A 273 8.42 -7.93 -5.43
C THR A 273 9.33 -7.50 -6.59
N GLU A 274 10.00 -6.34 -6.48
CA GLU A 274 10.93 -5.86 -7.50
C GLU A 274 12.16 -6.76 -7.64
N PHE A 275 12.70 -7.25 -6.52
CA PHE A 275 13.81 -8.19 -6.54
C PHE A 275 13.41 -9.49 -7.23
N TRP A 276 12.25 -10.05 -6.89
CA TRP A 276 11.74 -11.29 -7.48
C TRP A 276 11.41 -11.18 -8.96
N ARG A 277 11.13 -9.97 -9.49
CA ARG A 277 10.93 -9.74 -10.93
C ARG A 277 12.24 -9.81 -11.70
N GLY A 278 13.35 -9.39 -11.08
CA GLY A 278 14.68 -9.40 -11.65
C GLY A 278 15.56 -10.52 -11.11
N ALA A 279 16.66 -10.13 -10.46
CA ALA A 279 17.73 -11.03 -10.01
C ALA A 279 17.28 -12.10 -8.98
N GLY A 280 16.18 -11.86 -8.27
CA GLY A 280 15.64 -12.77 -7.26
C GLY A 280 14.77 -13.90 -7.79
N LYS A 281 14.49 -13.94 -9.10
CA LYS A 281 13.64 -14.97 -9.71
C LYS A 281 14.15 -16.41 -9.46
N PRO A 282 15.46 -16.71 -9.56
CA PRO A 282 15.98 -18.05 -9.23
C PRO A 282 15.80 -18.42 -7.76
N ALA A 283 16.06 -17.47 -6.83
CA ALA A 283 15.84 -17.68 -5.40
C ALA A 283 14.38 -17.99 -5.09
N LEU A 284 13.44 -17.19 -5.62
CA LEU A 284 12.00 -17.46 -5.46
C LEU A 284 11.60 -18.82 -6.05
N HIS A 285 12.23 -19.26 -7.15
CA HIS A 285 11.98 -20.58 -7.71
C HIS A 285 12.40 -21.70 -6.76
N ALA A 286 13.61 -21.63 -6.22
CA ALA A 286 14.11 -22.62 -5.27
C ALA A 286 13.24 -22.69 -4.01
N VAL A 287 12.76 -21.53 -3.53
CA VAL A 287 11.79 -21.48 -2.43
C VAL A 287 10.46 -22.18 -2.80
N CYS A 288 9.85 -21.86 -3.94
CA CYS A 288 8.62 -22.56 -4.40
C CYS A 288 8.86 -24.08 -4.52
N GLN A 289 10.02 -24.53 -5.01
CA GLN A 289 10.36 -25.96 -5.12
C GLN A 289 10.49 -26.64 -3.75
N CYS A 290 11.06 -25.95 -2.76
CA CYS A 290 11.13 -26.47 -1.41
C CYS A 290 9.75 -26.57 -0.76
N LEU A 291 8.87 -25.59 -0.99
CA LEU A 291 7.49 -25.66 -0.51
C LEU A 291 6.69 -26.77 -1.21
N GLU A 292 6.97 -27.04 -2.48
CA GLU A 292 6.32 -28.10 -3.27
C GLU A 292 6.63 -29.51 -2.72
N SER A 293 7.80 -29.71 -2.10
CA SER A 293 8.16 -30.99 -1.49
C SER A 293 7.56 -31.22 -0.10
N LEU A 294 6.91 -30.21 0.49
CA LEU A 294 6.25 -30.35 1.79
C LEU A 294 5.01 -31.23 1.64
N VAL A 295 4.93 -32.27 2.47
CA VAL A 295 3.78 -33.19 2.49
C VAL A 295 2.53 -32.50 3.04
N ASP A 296 2.70 -31.73 4.13
CA ASP A 296 1.61 -31.17 4.94
C ASP A 296 1.66 -29.64 5.00
N LEU A 297 1.53 -28.97 3.85
CA LEU A 297 1.31 -27.53 3.81
C LEU A 297 -0.20 -27.23 3.91
N GLY A 298 -0.64 -26.57 4.99
CA GLY A 298 -2.05 -26.34 5.27
C GLY A 298 -2.67 -25.28 4.37
N PHE A 299 -2.11 -24.06 4.38
CA PHE A 299 -2.54 -22.95 3.54
C PHE A 299 -1.38 -22.03 3.18
N TRP A 300 -1.50 -21.31 2.07
CA TRP A 300 -0.41 -20.47 1.60
C TRP A 300 -0.89 -19.25 0.83
N SER A 301 -0.02 -18.23 0.76
CA SER A 301 -0.27 -17.05 -0.06
C SER A 301 1.04 -16.31 -0.38
N GLY A 302 0.93 -15.24 -1.17
CA GLY A 302 2.04 -14.36 -1.53
C GLY A 302 1.57 -13.23 -2.44
N ASN A 303 2.48 -12.35 -2.85
CA ASN A 303 2.14 -11.37 -3.89
C ASN A 303 1.70 -12.07 -5.19
N GLN A 304 0.98 -11.39 -6.08
CA GLN A 304 0.42 -11.99 -7.30
C GLN A 304 1.44 -12.83 -8.08
N MET A 305 2.65 -12.32 -8.27
CA MET A 305 3.70 -13.05 -8.99
C MET A 305 4.15 -14.36 -8.32
N VAL A 306 4.00 -14.45 -7.00
CA VAL A 306 4.28 -15.68 -6.25
C VAL A 306 3.11 -16.64 -6.44
N ILE A 307 1.87 -16.15 -6.35
CA ILE A 307 0.67 -16.93 -6.68
C ILE A 307 0.80 -17.51 -8.09
N ASP A 308 1.05 -16.69 -9.11
CA ASP A 308 1.19 -17.12 -10.51
C ASP A 308 2.27 -18.19 -10.70
N ARG A 309 3.29 -18.23 -9.83
CA ARG A 309 4.43 -19.15 -9.93
C ARG A 309 4.24 -20.45 -9.16
N CYS A 310 3.49 -20.42 -8.07
CA CYS A 310 3.30 -21.51 -7.11
C CYS A 310 1.88 -22.14 -7.26
N GLU A 311 0.94 -21.48 -7.95
CA GLU A 311 -0.41 -21.99 -8.24
C GLU A 311 -0.34 -23.28 -9.05
N GLY A 312 -1.16 -24.27 -8.68
CA GLY A 312 -1.13 -25.61 -9.25
C GLY A 312 0.06 -26.48 -8.84
N ARG A 313 1.06 -25.93 -8.14
CA ARG A 313 2.26 -26.66 -7.68
C ARG A 313 2.24 -26.93 -6.18
N LEU A 314 1.93 -25.91 -5.38
CA LEU A 314 1.92 -26.05 -3.93
C LEU A 314 0.69 -26.81 -3.44
N ARG A 315 0.95 -27.74 -2.52
CA ARG A 315 -0.10 -28.37 -1.73
C ARG A 315 -0.69 -27.37 -0.72
N GLY A 316 -1.92 -27.62 -0.28
CA GLY A 316 -2.62 -26.74 0.64
C GLY A 316 -3.53 -25.71 -0.03
N ILE A 317 -4.29 -24.99 0.79
CA ILE A 317 -5.30 -24.05 0.31
C ILE A 317 -4.62 -22.71 -0.01
N GLN A 318 -4.65 -22.31 -1.28
CA GLN A 318 -4.27 -20.95 -1.66
C GLN A 318 -5.28 -19.98 -1.06
N ALA A 319 -4.77 -19.00 -0.32
CA ALA A 319 -5.54 -17.98 0.35
C ALA A 319 -5.24 -16.60 -0.23
N SER A 320 -6.19 -15.68 -0.15
CA SER A 320 -5.91 -14.25 -0.37
C SER A 320 -4.79 -13.78 0.57
N PRO A 321 -3.88 -12.89 0.14
CA PRO A 321 -2.90 -12.30 1.05
C PRO A 321 -3.56 -11.54 2.20
N LYS A 322 -4.73 -10.96 1.94
CA LYS A 322 -5.56 -10.29 2.95
C LYS A 322 -6.70 -11.22 3.36
N VAL A 323 -6.49 -11.92 4.48
CA VAL A 323 -7.43 -12.89 5.09
C VAL A 323 -8.08 -12.39 6.38
N ALA A 324 -8.07 -11.06 6.58
CA ALA A 324 -8.74 -10.43 7.70
C ALA A 324 -10.20 -10.93 7.84
N GLY A 325 -10.61 -11.18 9.08
CA GLY A 325 -11.93 -11.75 9.42
C GLY A 325 -12.13 -13.26 9.20
N SER A 326 -11.41 -13.94 8.30
CA SER A 326 -11.72 -15.35 7.96
C SER A 326 -11.40 -16.36 9.08
N ASN A 327 -12.25 -17.37 9.24
CA ASN A 327 -12.05 -18.53 10.13
C ASN A 327 -11.77 -19.85 9.37
N ARG A 328 -11.63 -19.80 8.03
CA ARG A 328 -11.54 -20.98 7.16
C ARG A 328 -10.35 -21.90 7.44
N TYR A 329 -9.27 -21.36 8.01
CA TYR A 329 -7.99 -22.08 8.16
C TYR A 329 -7.69 -22.49 9.60
N ARG A 330 -8.67 -22.36 10.52
CA ARG A 330 -8.46 -22.53 11.96
C ARG A 330 -8.06 -23.97 12.34
N ASP A 331 -8.30 -24.95 11.49
CA ASP A 331 -7.91 -26.35 11.67
C ASP A 331 -6.50 -26.67 11.11
N LYS A 332 -5.85 -25.73 10.42
CA LYS A 332 -4.56 -25.95 9.75
C LYS A 332 -3.41 -25.68 10.69
N THR A 333 -2.41 -26.55 10.67
CA THR A 333 -1.22 -26.51 11.55
C THR A 333 0.05 -26.01 10.87
N SER A 334 -0.03 -25.62 9.59
CA SER A 334 1.10 -25.07 8.87
C SER A 334 0.66 -24.04 7.83
N CYS A 335 1.52 -23.06 7.56
CA CYS A 335 1.28 -22.08 6.52
C CYS A 335 2.56 -21.52 5.87
N ALA A 336 2.47 -21.13 4.60
CA ALA A 336 3.55 -20.42 3.90
C ALA A 336 3.08 -19.04 3.43
N PHE A 337 3.88 -18.01 3.70
CA PHE A 337 3.55 -16.66 3.26
C PHE A 337 4.75 -15.95 2.62
N LEU A 338 4.84 -16.08 1.30
CA LEU A 338 5.89 -15.47 0.49
C LEU A 338 5.42 -14.09 0.04
N TYR A 339 5.43 -13.16 0.99
CA TYR A 339 4.85 -11.84 0.84
C TYR A 339 5.89 -10.75 1.01
N SER A 340 5.75 -9.68 0.24
CA SER A 340 6.45 -8.43 0.49
C SER A 340 5.58 -7.22 0.22
N SER A 341 5.57 -6.33 1.20
CA SER A 341 4.99 -4.98 1.09
C SER A 341 5.85 -3.95 1.83
N LYS A 342 7.18 -4.09 1.68
CA LYS A 342 8.18 -3.19 2.26
C LYS A 342 8.07 -1.78 1.69
N SER A 343 8.70 -0.83 2.38
CA SER A 343 8.81 0.53 1.87
C SER A 343 9.48 0.57 0.49
N LEU A 344 8.84 1.26 -0.43
CA LEU A 344 9.31 1.50 -1.79
C LEU A 344 9.90 2.91 -1.91
N PRO A 345 10.73 3.19 -2.93
CA PRO A 345 11.10 4.56 -3.26
C PRO A 345 9.88 5.47 -3.40
N ALA A 346 8.78 4.95 -3.95
CA ALA A 346 7.48 5.63 -4.07
C ALA A 346 6.84 6.10 -2.75
N ASP A 347 7.35 5.66 -1.60
CA ASP A 347 6.93 6.14 -0.30
C ASP A 347 7.71 7.38 0.18
N GLN A 348 8.79 7.79 -0.50
CA GLN A 348 9.58 8.96 -0.09
C GLN A 348 8.75 10.25 0.07
N PRO A 349 7.76 10.57 -0.80
CA PRO A 349 6.95 11.77 -0.63
C PRO A 349 6.16 11.72 0.68
N LEU A 350 5.66 10.53 1.00
CA LEU A 350 4.93 10.27 2.23
C LEU A 350 5.83 10.35 3.47
N GLN A 351 7.03 9.77 3.41
CA GLN A 351 8.03 9.83 4.49
C GLN A 351 8.42 11.27 4.81
N LYS A 352 8.67 12.08 3.78
CA LYS A 352 9.02 13.50 3.93
C LYS A 352 7.85 14.30 4.51
N ALA A 353 6.64 14.10 3.99
CA ALA A 353 5.48 14.88 4.40
C ALA A 353 5.00 14.56 5.83
N LEU A 354 5.09 13.29 6.24
CA LEU A 354 4.49 12.80 7.49
C LEU A 354 5.52 12.35 8.54
N GLY A 355 6.82 12.56 8.29
CA GLY A 355 7.88 12.13 9.19
C GLY A 355 7.97 10.61 9.41
N LEU A 356 7.44 9.81 8.48
CA LEU A 356 7.42 8.35 8.60
C LEU A 356 8.77 7.75 8.25
N SER A 357 9.23 6.78 9.04
CA SER A 357 10.41 5.98 8.68
C SER A 357 10.06 4.84 7.72
N ARG A 358 11.08 4.27 7.07
CA ARG A 358 10.91 3.03 6.30
C ARG A 358 10.42 1.87 7.17
N ASN A 359 10.85 1.83 8.43
CA ASN A 359 10.45 0.81 9.38
C ASN A 359 8.97 0.93 9.76
N ASP A 360 8.46 2.15 9.92
CA ASP A 360 7.02 2.37 10.17
C ASP A 360 6.16 1.80 9.05
N ILE A 361 6.57 2.05 7.80
CA ILE A 361 5.86 1.55 6.62
C ILE A 361 5.96 0.03 6.52
N GLN A 362 7.14 -0.54 6.73
CA GLN A 362 7.33 -1.99 6.70
C GLN A 362 6.50 -2.68 7.81
N ARG A 363 6.55 -2.16 9.04
CA ARG A 363 5.79 -2.70 10.16
C ARG A 363 4.28 -2.69 9.89
N ALA A 364 3.77 -1.56 9.38
CA ALA A 364 2.35 -1.40 9.12
C ALA A 364 1.82 -2.17 7.89
N ARG A 365 2.65 -2.42 6.88
CA ARG A 365 2.22 -3.04 5.61
C ARG A 365 2.67 -4.49 5.43
N GLU A 366 3.79 -4.88 6.00
CA GLU A 366 4.35 -6.23 5.84
C GLU A 366 4.24 -7.04 7.13
N THR A 367 4.76 -6.53 8.25
CA THR A 367 4.78 -7.29 9.51
C THR A 367 3.37 -7.57 10.01
N GLU A 368 2.47 -6.58 9.97
CA GLU A 368 1.06 -6.76 10.35
C GLU A 368 0.35 -7.76 9.42
N ASP A 369 0.50 -7.64 8.10
CA ASP A 369 -0.10 -8.58 7.14
C ASP A 369 0.40 -10.02 7.39
N ILE A 370 1.69 -10.21 7.65
CA ILE A 370 2.28 -11.52 7.98
C ILE A 370 1.68 -12.07 9.28
N ALA A 371 1.65 -11.27 10.35
CA ALA A 371 1.09 -11.68 11.63
C ALA A 371 -0.40 -12.07 11.50
N GLN A 372 -1.19 -11.26 10.80
CA GLN A 372 -2.61 -11.52 10.58
C GLN A 372 -2.87 -12.75 9.74
N PHE A 373 -2.01 -13.06 8.76
CA PHE A 373 -2.09 -14.28 7.94
C PHE A 373 -1.77 -15.53 8.75
N VAL A 374 -0.63 -15.51 9.45
CA VAL A 374 -0.14 -16.63 10.28
C VAL A 374 -1.13 -16.99 11.37
N LEU A 375 -1.73 -15.99 12.02
CA LEU A 375 -2.75 -16.18 13.05
C LEU A 375 -4.13 -16.63 12.51
N ARG A 376 -4.24 -17.07 11.25
CA ARG A 376 -5.46 -17.73 10.74
C ARG A 376 -5.47 -19.24 10.94
N GLY A 377 -4.32 -19.84 11.23
CA GLY A 377 -4.20 -21.26 11.53
C GLY A 377 -4.69 -21.65 12.93
N ALA A 378 -4.34 -22.87 13.33
CA ALA A 378 -4.68 -23.47 14.62
C ALA A 378 -4.22 -22.66 15.83
N ILE A 379 -3.10 -21.94 15.72
CA ILE A 379 -2.57 -21.09 16.82
C ILE A 379 -3.51 -19.95 17.23
N ARG A 380 -4.53 -19.64 16.42
CA ARG A 380 -5.60 -18.70 16.79
C ARG A 380 -6.50 -19.23 17.90
N ASP A 381 -6.61 -20.55 18.04
CA ASP A 381 -7.34 -21.18 19.12
C ASP A 381 -6.53 -21.03 20.43
N PRO A 382 -7.09 -20.38 21.46
CA PRO A 382 -6.43 -20.24 22.76
C PRO A 382 -6.09 -21.57 23.45
N ALA A 383 -6.75 -22.67 23.07
CA ALA A 383 -6.54 -24.02 23.61
C ALA A 383 -5.56 -24.87 22.79
N TYR A 384 -5.08 -24.38 21.65
CA TYR A 384 -4.13 -25.12 20.81
C TYR A 384 -2.76 -25.25 21.48
N HIS A 385 -2.26 -26.48 21.55
CA HIS A 385 -0.99 -26.86 22.20
C HIS A 385 -0.06 -27.67 21.29
N GLY A 386 -0.46 -27.90 20.04
CA GLY A 386 0.30 -28.70 19.10
C GLY A 386 1.42 -27.92 18.42
N ASP A 387 2.05 -28.60 17.47
CA ASP A 387 3.10 -28.03 16.62
C ASP A 387 2.52 -27.09 15.55
N TYR A 388 3.25 -26.03 15.20
CA TYR A 388 2.86 -25.14 14.13
C TYR A 388 4.04 -24.68 13.28
N ASP A 389 3.98 -24.94 11.97
CA ASP A 389 5.06 -24.61 11.03
C ASP A 389 4.71 -23.41 10.15
N ILE A 390 5.57 -22.40 10.16
CA ILE A 390 5.42 -21.18 9.37
C ILE A 390 6.59 -21.08 8.39
N TYR A 391 6.32 -20.85 7.12
CA TYR A 391 7.35 -20.68 6.09
C TYR A 391 7.34 -19.25 5.55
N LEU A 392 8.43 -18.51 5.79
CA LEU A 392 8.64 -17.14 5.32
C LEU A 392 9.86 -17.06 4.40
N TYR A 393 9.96 -15.99 3.62
CA TYR A 393 11.01 -15.89 2.61
C TYR A 393 12.38 -15.64 3.23
N ASP A 394 12.52 -14.60 4.05
CA ASP A 394 13.80 -14.17 4.62
C ASP A 394 13.81 -14.13 6.16
N ARG A 395 15.02 -14.13 6.71
CA ARG A 395 15.28 -14.12 8.15
C ARG A 395 14.68 -12.90 8.87
N GLY A 396 14.67 -11.72 8.25
CA GLY A 396 14.13 -10.51 8.87
C GLY A 396 12.63 -10.64 9.15
N GLN A 397 11.88 -11.18 8.19
CA GLN A 397 10.45 -11.49 8.38
C GLN A 397 10.22 -12.49 9.51
N ALA A 398 11.09 -13.49 9.63
CA ALA A 398 11.00 -14.52 10.66
C ALA A 398 11.32 -13.98 12.06
N GLU A 399 12.32 -13.12 12.19
CA GLU A 399 12.67 -12.44 13.44
C GLU A 399 11.55 -11.49 13.91
N ASP A 400 11.01 -10.67 13.00
CA ASP A 400 9.90 -9.76 13.28
C ASP A 400 8.65 -10.53 13.76
N LEU A 401 8.29 -11.61 13.07
CA LEU A 401 7.16 -12.46 13.45
C LEU A 401 7.40 -13.17 14.79
N LYS A 402 8.62 -13.67 15.04
CA LYS A 402 8.96 -14.27 16.34
C LYS A 402 8.77 -13.27 17.47
N ALA A 403 9.30 -12.05 17.32
CA ALA A 403 9.15 -10.99 18.30
C ALA A 403 7.66 -10.67 18.53
N TYR A 404 6.86 -10.59 17.47
CA TYR A 404 5.42 -10.39 17.56
C TYR A 404 4.71 -11.51 18.33
N LEU A 405 4.96 -12.78 17.99
CA LEU A 405 4.28 -13.93 18.63
C LEU A 405 4.59 -14.04 20.12
N ILE A 406 5.83 -13.73 20.52
CA ILE A 406 6.25 -13.74 21.92
C ILE A 406 5.64 -12.55 22.66
N SER A 407 5.81 -11.32 22.16
CA SER A 407 5.30 -10.11 22.82
C SER A 407 3.77 -10.07 22.91
N SER A 408 3.07 -10.70 21.97
CA SER A 408 1.61 -10.85 21.97
C SER A 408 1.13 -12.02 22.84
N GLY A 409 2.03 -12.76 23.49
CA GLY A 409 1.67 -13.88 24.35
C GLY A 409 1.04 -15.08 23.62
N ILE A 410 1.26 -15.20 22.31
CA ILE A 410 0.75 -16.33 21.51
C ILE A 410 1.49 -17.61 21.86
N SER A 411 2.82 -17.56 21.86
CA SER A 411 3.67 -18.64 22.36
C SER A 411 5.02 -18.12 22.83
N PRO A 412 5.53 -18.57 24.00
CA PRO A 412 6.93 -18.40 24.35
C PRO A 412 7.84 -19.37 23.58
N ASN A 413 7.28 -20.47 23.04
CA ASN A 413 8.02 -21.56 22.41
C ASN A 413 8.11 -21.33 20.90
N VAL A 414 8.94 -20.37 20.49
CA VAL A 414 9.14 -20.01 19.09
C VAL A 414 10.61 -20.17 18.67
N SER A 415 10.86 -21.12 17.77
CA SER A 415 12.18 -21.37 17.18
C SER A 415 12.26 -20.91 15.73
N LEU A 416 13.41 -20.37 15.33
CA LEU A 416 13.71 -20.08 13.92
C LEU A 416 14.47 -21.26 13.32
N VAL A 417 14.08 -21.69 12.12
CA VAL A 417 14.70 -22.81 11.41
C VAL A 417 15.16 -22.30 10.05
N HIS A 418 16.47 -22.29 9.82
CA HIS A 418 16.98 -22.00 8.48
C HIS A 418 16.75 -23.21 7.58
N ASN A 419 16.14 -22.99 6.42
CA ASN A 419 15.98 -24.01 5.40
C ASN A 419 16.98 -23.77 4.27
N PRO A 420 18.09 -24.53 4.22
CA PRO A 420 19.19 -24.27 3.29
C PRO A 420 18.87 -24.68 1.86
N ALA A 421 17.70 -25.28 1.59
CA ALA A 421 17.33 -25.76 0.26
C ALA A 421 17.30 -24.63 -0.80
N ALA A 422 17.17 -23.37 -0.40
CA ALA A 422 17.28 -22.21 -1.29
C ALA A 422 18.64 -21.46 -1.20
N SER A 423 19.57 -21.91 -0.33
CA SER A 423 20.82 -21.20 -0.04
C SER A 423 21.79 -21.12 -1.23
N GLY A 424 21.68 -22.01 -2.22
CA GLY A 424 22.43 -21.89 -3.48
C GLY A 424 22.09 -20.62 -4.30
N HIS A 425 21.02 -19.93 -3.91
CA HIS A 425 20.58 -18.66 -4.48
C HIS A 425 20.54 -17.53 -3.45
N ASP A 426 21.19 -17.72 -2.29
CA ASP A 426 21.41 -16.70 -1.27
C ASP A 426 22.56 -15.78 -1.70
N ILE A 427 22.33 -15.09 -2.83
CA ILE A 427 23.30 -14.20 -3.45
C ILE A 427 23.28 -12.90 -2.64
N ALA A 428 24.41 -12.55 -2.02
CA ALA A 428 24.58 -11.24 -1.41
C ALA A 428 24.18 -10.16 -2.42
N ARG A 429 23.16 -9.37 -2.07
CA ARG A 429 22.62 -8.33 -2.95
C ARG A 429 23.78 -7.40 -3.32
N SER A 430 24.11 -7.29 -4.61
CA SER A 430 25.06 -6.27 -5.08
C SER A 430 24.60 -4.93 -4.54
N GLN A 431 25.49 -4.20 -3.84
CA GLN A 431 25.12 -2.94 -3.20
C GLN A 431 24.34 -2.07 -4.18
N PRO A 432 23.23 -1.44 -3.76
CA PRO A 432 22.49 -0.55 -4.64
C PRO A 432 23.48 0.43 -5.24
N GLY A 433 23.59 0.42 -6.57
CA GLY A 433 24.40 1.38 -7.29
C GLY A 433 24.07 2.78 -6.79
N ARG A 434 25.09 3.65 -6.73
CA ARG A 434 25.01 5.02 -6.19
C ARG A 434 23.62 5.60 -6.50
N PRO A 435 22.82 5.98 -5.49
CA PRO A 435 21.48 6.49 -5.73
C PRO A 435 21.59 7.60 -6.79
N PRO A 436 20.66 7.64 -7.77
CA PRO A 436 20.61 8.76 -8.70
C PRO A 436 20.71 10.02 -7.87
N ARG A 437 21.64 10.93 -8.22
CA ARG A 437 21.76 12.21 -7.50
C ARG A 437 20.37 12.83 -7.46
N GLU A 438 19.77 12.85 -6.28
CA GLU A 438 18.55 13.61 -6.02
C GLU A 438 18.88 15.04 -6.45
N LYS A 439 18.21 15.53 -7.49
CA LYS A 439 18.27 16.95 -7.79
C LYS A 439 17.45 17.58 -6.67
N PRO A 440 18.06 18.46 -5.83
CA PRO A 440 17.32 19.12 -4.79
C PRO A 440 16.13 19.86 -5.39
N PHE A 441 15.07 19.95 -4.58
CA PHE A 441 13.90 20.76 -4.85
C PHE A 441 14.36 22.12 -5.37
N THR A 442 14.02 22.42 -6.63
CA THR A 442 14.52 23.62 -7.28
C THR A 442 13.37 24.60 -7.32
N SER A 443 13.45 25.69 -6.55
CA SER A 443 12.41 26.73 -6.57
C SER A 443 12.19 27.25 -7.99
N PRO A 444 11.00 27.79 -8.34
CA PRO A 444 10.75 28.37 -9.66
C PRO A 444 11.83 29.37 -10.10
N GLN A 445 12.35 30.16 -9.15
CA GLN A 445 13.45 31.10 -9.37
C GLN A 445 14.77 30.41 -9.70
N GLU A 446 15.08 29.29 -9.05
CA GLU A 446 16.30 28.55 -9.31
C GLU A 446 16.24 27.74 -10.62
N ILE A 447 15.05 27.30 -11.04
CA ILE A 447 14.81 26.71 -12.36
C ILE A 447 15.09 27.74 -13.46
N GLU A 448 14.59 28.96 -13.31
CA GLU A 448 14.81 30.04 -14.28
C GLU A 448 16.28 30.46 -14.34
N ARG A 449 16.95 30.55 -13.18
CA ARG A 449 18.41 30.78 -13.11
C ARG A 449 19.19 29.70 -13.87
N LYS A 450 18.85 28.42 -13.69
CA LYS A 450 19.50 27.30 -14.40
C LYS A 450 19.21 27.31 -15.91
N LYS A 451 18.01 27.75 -16.34
CA LYS A 451 17.69 27.96 -17.76
C LYS A 451 18.52 29.09 -18.36
N GLN A 452 18.66 30.21 -17.66
CA GLN A 452 19.51 31.33 -18.10
C GLN A 452 20.98 30.94 -18.18
N GLU A 453 21.49 30.18 -17.20
CA GLU A 453 22.87 29.71 -17.19
C GLU A 453 23.15 28.71 -18.34
N LYS A 454 22.21 27.79 -18.63
CA LYS A 454 22.31 26.90 -19.81
C LYS A 454 22.30 27.68 -21.13
N ARG A 455 21.42 28.68 -21.26
CA ARG A 455 21.36 29.56 -22.43
C ARG A 455 22.68 30.31 -22.63
N TRP A 456 23.25 30.85 -21.55
CA TRP A 456 24.53 31.54 -21.57
C TRP A 456 25.68 30.60 -21.99
N ARG A 457 25.79 29.40 -21.39
CA ARG A 457 26.83 28.41 -21.73
C ARG A 457 26.72 27.94 -23.20
N ASN A 458 25.50 27.76 -23.71
CA ASN A 458 25.30 27.40 -25.12
C ASN A 458 25.68 28.54 -26.06
N ALA A 459 25.34 29.79 -25.73
CA ALA A 459 25.74 30.97 -26.49
C ALA A 459 27.27 31.13 -26.52
N GLU A 460 27.95 30.86 -25.40
CA GLU A 460 29.42 30.92 -25.30
C GLU A 460 30.09 29.83 -26.14
N ARG A 461 29.57 28.59 -26.10
CA ARG A 461 30.04 27.48 -26.96
C ARG A 461 29.88 27.81 -28.45
N GLN A 462 28.75 28.39 -28.84
CA GLN A 462 28.53 28.82 -30.22
C GLN A 462 29.49 29.94 -30.64
N ARG A 463 29.76 30.92 -29.77
CA ARG A 463 30.76 31.98 -30.03
C ARG A 463 32.16 31.40 -30.22
N LYS A 464 32.60 30.50 -29.34
CA LYS A 464 33.91 29.83 -29.46
C LYS A 464 34.02 28.99 -30.74
N SER A 465 32.97 28.26 -31.11
CA SER A 465 32.93 27.50 -32.36
C SER A 465 33.00 28.40 -33.61
N ARG A 466 32.29 29.55 -33.61
CA ARG A 466 32.36 30.54 -34.71
C ARG A 466 33.76 31.16 -34.83
N MET A 467 34.41 31.48 -33.71
CA MET A 467 35.80 31.97 -33.72
C MET A 467 36.79 30.94 -34.25
N LEU A 468 36.66 29.66 -33.87
CA LEU A 468 37.50 28.58 -34.39
C LEU A 468 37.33 28.39 -35.90
N LYS A 469 36.09 28.45 -36.40
CA LYS A 469 35.81 28.35 -37.84
C LYS A 469 36.41 29.51 -38.63
N LYS A 470 36.38 30.73 -38.08
CA LYS A 470 36.97 31.92 -38.71
C LYS A 470 38.51 31.84 -38.73
N ARG A 471 39.11 31.32 -37.66
CA ARG A 471 40.56 31.08 -37.59
C ARG A 471 41.02 30.01 -38.58
N ASN A 472 40.22 28.97 -38.81
CA ASN A 472 40.52 27.92 -39.78
C ASN A 472 40.23 28.33 -41.24
N SER A 473 39.51 29.44 -41.49
CA SER A 473 39.30 29.96 -42.85
C SER A 473 40.40 30.92 -43.30
N ASP A 474 41.19 31.47 -42.37
CA ASP A 474 42.27 32.42 -42.66
C ASP A 474 43.66 31.75 -42.82
N GLU A 475 43.76 30.41 -42.67
CA GLU A 475 44.99 29.66 -42.95
C GLU A 475 45.08 29.26 -44.44
N PRO A 476 46.17 29.62 -45.17
CA PRO A 476 46.33 29.24 -46.57
C PRO A 476 46.53 27.72 -46.69
N ARG A 477 45.60 27.05 -47.38
CA ARG A 477 45.66 25.60 -47.63
C ARG A 477 46.90 25.25 -48.46
N ARG A 478 47.86 24.54 -47.87
CA ARG A 478 48.97 23.92 -48.61
C ARG A 478 48.45 22.84 -49.55
N PRO A 479 48.93 22.76 -50.81
CA PRO A 479 48.45 21.77 -51.77
C PRO A 479 48.88 20.35 -51.35
N ARG A 480 47.92 19.42 -51.42
CA ARG A 480 48.12 18.00 -51.11
C ARG A 480 49.02 17.34 -52.17
N GLY A 481 50.13 16.76 -51.73
CA GLY A 481 51.03 15.95 -52.55
C GLY A 481 50.35 14.69 -53.09
N ARG A 482 50.69 14.33 -54.33
CA ARG A 482 50.15 13.21 -55.11
C ARG A 482 50.63 11.86 -54.52
N PRO A 483 49.78 10.82 -54.44
CA PRO A 483 50.19 9.51 -53.93
C PRO A 483 51.18 8.81 -54.87
N ARG A 484 52.18 8.12 -54.30
CA ARG A 484 53.18 7.32 -55.00
C ARG A 484 52.57 5.98 -55.46
N ASN A 485 52.84 5.62 -56.71
CA ASN A 485 52.37 4.41 -57.37
C ASN A 485 53.47 3.35 -57.23
N ASP A 486 53.27 2.32 -56.42
CA ASP A 486 54.19 1.17 -56.34
C ASP A 486 53.55 -0.02 -57.08
N ALA A 487 54.22 -0.43 -58.16
CA ALA A 487 53.98 -1.67 -58.87
C ALA A 487 55.33 -2.38 -59.05
N ALA A 488 55.41 -3.65 -58.65
CA ALA A 488 55.96 -4.78 -59.42
C ALA A 488 56.28 -5.96 -58.50
N SER A 489 55.60 -7.09 -58.73
CA SER A 489 56.19 -8.42 -58.59
C SER A 489 57.17 -8.66 -59.76
N PRO A 490 58.13 -9.58 -59.61
CA PRO A 490 57.97 -10.81 -60.38
C PRO A 490 58.44 -12.10 -59.68
N THR A 491 58.00 -13.18 -60.31
CA THR A 491 58.09 -14.62 -60.09
C THR A 491 59.47 -15.29 -60.26
N LEU A 492 59.57 -16.47 -59.61
CA LEU A 492 60.22 -17.75 -59.99
C LEU A 492 61.75 -17.94 -59.90
N GLY A 493 62.16 -19.07 -59.30
CA GLY A 493 63.42 -19.76 -59.62
C GLY A 493 63.93 -20.77 -58.57
N LEU A 494 63.63 -22.06 -58.82
CA LEU A 494 64.19 -23.32 -58.29
C LEU A 494 63.90 -23.75 -56.83
#